data_AF-A0A528BEU2-F1
#
_entry.id   AF-A0A528BEU2-F1
#
_cell.length_a   1.000
_cell.length_b   1.000
_cell.length_c   1.000
_cell.angle_alpha   90.00
_cell.angle_beta   90.00
_cell.angle_gamma   90.00
#
_symmetry.space_group_name_H-M   'P 1'
#
loop_
_entity.id
_entity.type
_entity.pdbx_description
1 polymer ?
#
loop_
_entity_poly.entity_id
_entity_poly.type
_entity_poly.pdbx_seq_one_letter_code
_entity_poly.pdbx_strand_id
1 'polypeptide(L)'
;DALGRARVRMLAQMIACDIHPVNNLRVLTSLRTLFGAGDADVANWFRHWVNEGFQPLEKILASSSETGTFCHGDTPGLADICLVAQVASNARFGVDLMPYPTITRVHAACMAVPAFRKAAPENQIDAE
;
A
#
# COMPACT_ATOMS: atom_id res chain seq x y z
N ASP A 1 15.04 -4.61 -17.75
CA ASP A 1 16.38 -4.02 -17.98
C ASP A 1 16.80 -3.20 -16.75
N ALA A 2 17.79 -2.29 -16.84
CA ALA A 2 18.17 -1.43 -15.71
C ALA A 2 17.08 -0.42 -15.32
N LEU A 3 16.37 0.15 -16.31
CA LEU A 3 15.33 1.15 -16.10
C LEU A 3 14.09 0.55 -15.43
N GLY A 4 13.63 -0.62 -15.88
CA GLY A 4 12.52 -1.34 -15.26
C GLY A 4 12.80 -1.69 -13.79
N ARG A 5 14.03 -2.13 -13.46
CA ARG A 5 14.42 -2.37 -12.06
C ARG A 5 14.40 -1.09 -11.22
N ALA A 6 14.82 0.04 -11.78
CA ALA A 6 14.74 1.33 -11.08
C ALA A 6 13.28 1.75 -10.85
N ARG A 7 12.41 1.60 -11.86
CA ARG A 7 10.97 1.86 -11.74
C ARG A 7 10.32 1.01 -10.65
N VAL A 8 10.55 -0.30 -10.65
CA VAL A 8 9.99 -1.20 -9.63
C VAL A 8 10.42 -0.79 -8.22
N ARG A 9 11.70 -0.42 -8.03
CA ARG A 9 12.19 0.04 -6.72
C ARG A 9 11.57 1.38 -6.31
N MET A 10 11.44 2.32 -7.23
CA MET A 10 10.76 3.59 -6.98
C MET A 10 9.32 3.35 -6.50
N LEU A 11 8.52 2.57 -7.22
CA LEU A 11 7.13 2.25 -6.84
C LEU A 11 7.05 1.58 -5.47
N ALA A 12 7.94 0.62 -5.19
CA ALA A 12 8.00 -0.04 -3.89
C ALA A 12 8.38 0.93 -2.76
N GLN A 13 9.35 1.82 -2.99
CA GLN A 13 9.85 2.78 -2.00
C GLN A 13 8.85 3.89 -1.70
N MET A 14 8.05 4.33 -2.68
CA MET A 14 6.93 5.26 -2.43
C MET A 14 5.99 4.73 -1.34
N ILE A 15 5.86 3.41 -1.20
CA ILE A 15 5.05 2.80 -0.14
C ILE A 15 5.90 2.51 1.10
N ALA A 16 7.00 1.78 0.92
CA ALA A 16 7.81 1.24 2.00
C ALA A 16 8.58 2.31 2.80
N CYS A 17 8.84 3.47 2.19
CA CYS A 17 9.57 4.58 2.81
C CYS A 17 8.65 5.75 3.17
N ASP A 18 7.67 6.08 2.31
CA ASP A 18 6.93 7.33 2.46
C ASP A 18 5.55 7.15 3.09
N ILE A 19 4.98 5.94 3.09
CA ILE A 19 3.66 5.65 3.71
C ILE A 19 3.81 4.78 4.95
N HIS A 20 4.37 3.58 4.79
CA HIS A 20 4.37 2.57 5.85
C HIS A 20 5.08 3.03 7.14
N PRO A 21 6.26 3.69 7.11
CA PRO A 21 6.97 4.05 8.33
C PRO A 21 6.24 5.07 9.21
N VAL A 22 5.59 6.08 8.61
CA VAL A 22 4.83 7.11 9.34
C VAL A 22 3.50 6.58 9.89
N ASN A 23 3.01 5.47 9.33
CA ASN A 23 1.78 4.79 9.75
C ASN A 23 2.02 3.54 10.61
N ASN A 24 3.28 3.26 10.96
CA ASN A 24 3.61 2.09 11.79
C ASN A 24 3.02 2.22 13.21
N LEU A 25 2.64 1.09 13.81
CA LEU A 25 2.05 1.06 15.15
C LEU A 25 2.88 1.78 16.21
N ARG A 26 4.23 1.75 16.14
CA ARG A 26 5.08 2.49 17.08
C ARG A 26 4.87 4.01 16.98
N VAL A 27 4.67 4.52 15.77
CA VAL A 27 4.42 5.96 15.53
C VAL A 27 3.00 6.30 15.99
N LEU A 28 2.01 5.50 15.61
CA LEU A 28 0.63 5.72 16.03
C LEU A 28 0.44 5.61 17.55
N THR A 29 1.23 4.77 18.22
CA THR A 29 1.26 4.68 19.69
C THR A 29 1.88 5.93 20.29
N SER A 30 3.00 6.42 19.75
CA SER A 30 3.61 7.69 20.20
C SER A 30 2.68 8.89 20.03
N LEU A 31 1.86 8.94 18.97
CA LEU A 31 0.84 9.99 18.81
C LEU A 31 -0.14 10.00 20.00
N ARG A 32 -0.60 8.82 20.42
CA ARG A 32 -1.49 8.68 21.58
C ARG A 32 -0.79 9.04 22.88
N THR A 33 0.39 8.50 23.13
CA THR A 33 1.04 8.58 24.44
C THR A 33 1.74 9.91 24.70
N LEU A 34 2.36 10.51 23.69
CA LEU A 34 3.13 11.75 23.84
C LEU A 34 2.29 13.00 23.60
N PHE A 35 1.27 12.91 22.73
CA PHE A 35 0.49 14.06 22.28
C PHE A 35 -1.00 13.95 22.63
N GLY A 36 -1.43 12.87 23.29
CA GLY A 36 -2.82 12.69 23.69
C GLY A 36 -3.80 12.52 22.52
N ALA A 37 -3.31 12.13 21.34
CA ALA A 37 -4.14 11.97 20.15
C ALA A 37 -5.22 10.91 20.36
N GLY A 38 -6.47 11.25 20.05
CA GLY A 38 -7.58 10.30 20.10
C GLY A 38 -7.60 9.35 18.90
N ASP A 39 -8.51 8.37 18.90
CA ASP A 39 -8.61 7.42 17.79
C ASP A 39 -8.99 8.09 16.46
N ALA A 40 -9.81 9.14 16.50
CA ALA A 40 -10.16 9.93 15.32
C ALA A 40 -8.92 10.63 14.72
N ASP A 41 -8.05 11.19 15.57
CA ASP A 41 -6.82 11.87 15.15
C ASP A 41 -5.83 10.88 14.53
N VAL A 42 -5.65 9.71 15.15
CA VAL A 42 -4.79 8.65 14.65
C VAL A 42 -5.29 8.10 13.31
N ALA A 43 -6.61 7.89 13.18
CA ALA A 43 -7.19 7.45 11.93
C ALA A 43 -7.06 8.53 10.83
N ASN A 44 -7.20 9.81 11.19
CA ASN A 44 -6.97 10.92 10.27
C ASN A 44 -5.51 11.02 9.82
N TRP A 45 -4.55 10.89 10.74
CA TRP A 45 -3.11 10.80 10.43
C TRP A 45 -2.84 9.67 9.44
N PHE A 46 -3.37 8.47 9.72
CA PHE A 46 -3.17 7.33 8.85
C PHE A 46 -3.68 7.59 7.43
N ARG A 47 -4.94 8.04 7.31
CA ARG A 47 -5.56 8.34 6.01
C ARG A 47 -4.81 9.45 5.27
N HIS A 48 -4.36 10.49 5.96
CA HIS A 48 -3.61 11.57 5.35
C HIS A 48 -2.36 11.04 4.63
N TRP A 49 -1.50 10.29 5.32
CA TRP A 49 -0.27 9.78 4.71
C TRP A 49 -0.51 8.72 3.63
N VAL A 50 -1.56 7.91 3.75
CA VAL A 50 -1.95 7.03 2.64
C VAL A 50 -2.37 7.85 1.43
N ASN A 51 -3.18 8.89 1.60
CA ASN A 51 -3.65 9.70 0.48
C ASN A 51 -2.51 10.47 -0.20
N GLU A 52 -1.60 11.06 0.59
CA GLU A 52 -0.40 11.75 0.08
C GLU A 52 0.51 10.82 -0.76
N GLY A 53 0.61 9.53 -0.38
CA GLY A 53 1.38 8.56 -1.15
C GLY A 53 0.63 7.93 -2.31
N PHE A 54 -0.67 7.65 -2.15
CA PHE A 54 -1.49 6.97 -3.16
C PHE A 54 -1.86 7.88 -4.32
N GLN A 55 -2.08 9.18 -4.11
CA GLN A 55 -2.36 10.11 -5.21
C GLN A 55 -1.25 10.13 -6.29
N PRO A 56 0.03 10.37 -5.98
CA PRO A 56 1.09 10.34 -6.98
C PRO A 56 1.33 8.92 -7.51
N LEU A 57 1.23 7.88 -6.67
CA LEU A 57 1.38 6.48 -7.10
C LEU A 57 0.33 6.10 -8.14
N GLU A 58 -0.94 6.39 -7.89
CA GLU A 58 -2.05 6.16 -8.81
C GLU A 58 -1.79 6.86 -10.14
N LYS A 59 -1.38 8.13 -10.12
CA LYS A 59 -1.06 8.89 -11.33
C LYS A 59 0.06 8.22 -12.14
N ILE A 60 1.14 7.78 -11.48
CA ILE A 60 2.27 7.11 -12.13
C ILE A 60 1.85 5.75 -12.71
N LEU A 61 0.99 5.00 -12.01
CA LEU A 61 0.50 3.72 -12.49
C LEU A 61 -0.43 3.91 -13.69
N ALA A 62 -1.37 4.85 -13.61
CA ALA A 62 -2.36 5.13 -14.64
C ALA A 62 -1.76 5.70 -15.94
N SER A 63 -0.67 6.47 -15.85
CA SER A 63 -0.08 7.14 -17.03
C SER A 63 1.08 6.41 -17.69
N SER A 64 1.58 5.33 -17.10
CA SER A 64 2.79 4.63 -17.60
C SER A 64 2.44 3.43 -18.45
N SER A 65 3.01 3.35 -19.66
CA SER A 65 2.93 2.16 -20.53
C SER A 65 3.62 0.92 -19.94
N GLU A 66 4.46 1.10 -18.92
CA GLU A 66 5.15 0.02 -18.22
C GLU A 66 4.27 -0.64 -17.15
N THR A 67 3.12 -0.05 -16.82
CA THR A 67 2.13 -0.65 -15.92
C THR A 67 1.28 -1.64 -16.73
N GLY A 68 1.37 -2.93 -16.41
CA GLY A 68 0.60 -3.98 -17.09
C GLY A 68 -0.54 -4.48 -16.22
N THR A 69 -0.69 -5.80 -16.18
CA THR A 69 -1.56 -6.49 -15.23
C THR A 69 -1.21 -6.10 -13.78
N PHE A 70 0.09 -5.99 -13.49
CA PHE A 70 0.66 -5.64 -12.19
C PHE A 70 1.24 -4.22 -12.17
N CYS A 71 1.84 -3.78 -11.07
CA CYS A 71 2.51 -2.48 -10.95
C CYS A 71 3.56 -2.23 -12.04
N HIS A 72 4.20 -3.30 -12.55
CA HIS A 72 5.12 -3.25 -13.67
C HIS A 72 5.02 -4.54 -14.51
N GLY A 73 4.61 -4.41 -15.77
CA GLY A 73 4.41 -5.54 -16.68
C GLY A 73 3.35 -6.55 -16.19
N ASP A 74 3.48 -7.79 -16.64
CA ASP A 74 2.48 -8.86 -16.47
C ASP A 74 2.91 -9.99 -15.54
N THR A 75 3.96 -9.77 -14.75
CA THR A 75 4.40 -10.71 -13.72
C THR A 75 4.52 -9.97 -12.38
N PRO A 76 3.95 -10.50 -11.28
CA PRO A 76 3.99 -9.81 -10.00
C PRO A 76 5.43 -9.70 -9.48
N GLY A 77 5.73 -8.59 -8.82
CA GLY A 77 7.06 -8.31 -8.28
C GLY A 77 7.06 -7.50 -6.98
N LEU A 78 8.20 -6.90 -6.67
CA LEU A 78 8.43 -6.19 -5.40
C LEU A 78 7.43 -5.05 -5.15
N ALA A 79 7.08 -4.28 -6.18
CA ALA A 79 6.12 -3.18 -6.06
C ALA A 79 4.73 -3.68 -5.65
N ASP A 80 4.29 -4.82 -6.21
CA ASP A 80 3.00 -5.44 -5.92
C ASP A 80 2.94 -5.97 -4.49
N ILE A 81 4.03 -6.55 -3.99
CA ILE A 81 4.14 -7.01 -2.59
C ILE A 81 3.92 -5.83 -1.64
N CYS A 82 4.57 -4.69 -1.89
CA CYS A 82 4.37 -3.48 -1.09
C CYS A 82 2.94 -2.93 -1.22
N LEU A 83 2.40 -2.92 -2.44
CA LEU A 83 1.03 -2.44 -2.70
C LEU A 83 0.00 -3.26 -1.92
N VAL A 84 0.05 -4.58 -2.01
CA VAL A 84 -0.92 -5.46 -1.33
C VAL A 84 -0.85 -5.31 0.18
N ALA A 85 0.36 -5.26 0.75
CA ALA A 85 0.52 -5.05 2.20
C ALA A 85 -0.06 -3.71 2.67
N GLN A 86 0.12 -2.64 1.88
CA GLN A 86 -0.42 -1.33 2.21
C GLN A 86 -1.96 -1.29 2.08
N VAL A 87 -2.52 -1.88 1.03
CA VAL A 87 -3.98 -1.94 0.85
C VAL A 87 -4.65 -2.77 1.95
N ALA A 88 -4.04 -3.89 2.38
CA ALA A 88 -4.53 -4.66 3.52
C ALA A 88 -4.57 -3.82 4.82
N SER A 89 -3.55 -3.00 5.05
CA SER A 89 -3.47 -2.12 6.23
C SER A 89 -4.54 -1.02 6.23
N ASN A 90 -5.01 -0.60 5.06
CA ASN A 90 -5.94 0.51 4.89
C ASN A 90 -7.35 0.23 5.47
N ALA A 91 -7.80 -1.03 5.44
CA ALA A 91 -9.13 -1.41 5.90
C ALA A 91 -9.37 -1.04 7.37
N ARG A 92 -8.34 -1.20 8.23
CA ARG A 92 -8.40 -0.88 9.66
C ARG A 92 -8.67 0.60 9.95
N PHE A 93 -8.33 1.49 9.02
CA PHE A 93 -8.41 2.95 9.22
C PHE A 93 -9.42 3.63 8.30
N GLY A 94 -10.20 2.84 7.55
CA GLY A 94 -11.26 3.34 6.67
C GLY A 94 -10.75 4.27 5.58
N VAL A 95 -9.62 3.96 4.95
CA VAL A 95 -9.13 4.71 3.78
C VAL A 95 -10.09 4.49 2.61
N ASP A 96 -10.52 5.59 1.98
CA ASP A 96 -11.30 5.53 0.74
C ASP A 96 -10.39 5.19 -0.45
N LEU A 97 -10.73 4.11 -1.17
CA LEU A 97 -9.99 3.67 -2.36
C LEU A 97 -10.66 4.08 -3.68
N MET A 98 -11.85 4.70 -3.64
CA MET A 98 -12.54 5.19 -4.82
C MET A 98 -11.68 6.11 -5.71
N PRO A 99 -10.79 6.98 -5.17
CA PRO A 99 -9.91 7.81 -5.98
C PRO A 99 -8.78 7.04 -6.68
N TYR A 100 -8.58 5.74 -6.38
CA TYR A 100 -7.42 4.96 -6.79
C TYR A 100 -7.80 3.69 -7.59
N PRO A 101 -8.44 3.83 -8.76
CA PRO A 101 -8.95 2.71 -9.54
C PRO A 101 -7.83 1.79 -10.08
N THR A 102 -6.66 2.32 -10.44
CA THR A 102 -5.53 1.52 -10.95
C THR A 102 -4.89 0.71 -9.84
N ILE A 103 -4.66 1.32 -8.66
CA ILE A 103 -4.21 0.61 -7.45
C ILE A 103 -5.20 -0.50 -7.11
N THR A 104 -6.51 -0.21 -7.12
CA THR A 104 -7.55 -1.21 -6.82
C THR A 104 -7.54 -2.36 -7.84
N ARG A 105 -7.36 -2.06 -9.13
CA ARG A 105 -7.24 -3.07 -10.19
C ARG A 105 -6.01 -3.97 -10.00
N VAL A 106 -4.84 -3.37 -9.72
CA VAL A 106 -3.61 -4.13 -9.50
C VAL A 106 -3.72 -4.99 -8.25
N HIS A 107 -4.25 -4.44 -7.16
CA HIS A 107 -4.52 -5.20 -5.95
C HIS A 107 -5.42 -6.41 -6.22
N ALA A 108 -6.52 -6.23 -6.96
CA ALA A 108 -7.40 -7.34 -7.34
C ALA A 108 -6.68 -8.40 -8.18
N ALA A 109 -5.83 -7.99 -9.13
CA ALA A 109 -5.01 -8.92 -9.91
C ALA A 109 -4.02 -9.71 -9.04
N CYS A 110 -3.39 -9.06 -8.05
CA CYS A 110 -2.53 -9.74 -7.07
C CYS A 110 -3.30 -10.75 -6.24
N MET A 111 -4.48 -10.38 -5.74
CA MET A 111 -5.32 -11.27 -4.93
C MET A 111 -5.92 -12.44 -5.73
N ALA A 112 -5.89 -12.41 -7.06
CA ALA A 112 -6.21 -13.57 -7.90
C ALA A 112 -5.07 -14.62 -7.93
N VAL A 113 -3.85 -14.24 -7.55
CA VAL A 113 -2.70 -15.16 -7.51
C VAL A 113 -2.69 -15.91 -6.17
N PRO A 114 -2.65 -17.27 -6.17
CA PRO A 114 -2.74 -18.06 -4.94
C PRO A 114 -1.69 -17.72 -3.87
N ALA A 115 -0.48 -17.32 -4.29
CA ALA A 115 0.60 -16.96 -3.37
C ALA A 115 0.25 -15.74 -2.49
N PHE A 116 -0.40 -14.71 -3.05
CA PHE A 116 -0.82 -13.53 -2.28
C PHE A 116 -1.95 -13.88 -1.31
N ARG A 117 -2.94 -14.67 -1.75
CA ARG A 117 -4.01 -15.14 -0.87
C ARG A 117 -3.46 -15.91 0.33
N LYS A 118 -2.55 -16.85 0.09
CA LYS A 118 -1.91 -17.62 1.17
C LYS A 118 -1.11 -16.74 2.13
N ALA A 119 -0.54 -15.63 1.65
CA ALA A 119 0.22 -14.68 2.45
C ALA A 119 -0.63 -13.62 3.16
N ALA A 120 -1.94 -13.57 2.92
CA ALA A 120 -2.81 -12.59 3.54
C ALA A 120 -2.87 -12.79 5.08
N PRO A 121 -2.94 -11.71 5.89
CA PRO A 121 -2.91 -11.80 7.35
C PRO A 121 -3.93 -12.78 7.94
N GLU A 122 -5.15 -12.81 7.41
CA GLU A 122 -6.24 -13.68 7.85
C GLU A 122 -6.02 -15.19 7.60
N ASN A 123 -5.01 -15.54 6.78
CA ASN A 123 -4.66 -16.92 6.46
C ASN A 123 -3.40 -17.40 7.20
N GLN A 124 -2.89 -16.62 8.15
CA GLN A 124 -1.73 -17.01 8.96
C GLN A 124 -2.17 -17.78 10.21
N ILE A 125 -1.25 -18.59 10.77
CA ILE A 125 -1.53 -19.46 11.92
C ILE A 125 -1.86 -18.71 13.20
N ASP A 126 -1.44 -17.45 13.28
CA ASP A 126 -1.61 -16.51 14.38
C ASP A 126 -2.72 -15.48 14.11
N ALA A 127 -3.50 -15.67 13.03
CA ALA A 127 -4.73 -14.91 12.83
C ALA A 127 -5.75 -15.26 13.91
N GLU A 128 -6.26 -14.23 14.60
CA GLU A 128 -7.31 -14.35 15.64
C GLU A 128 -8.68 -14.75 15.07
#